data_AF-A0A251V8E0-F1
#
_entry.id   AF-A0A251V8E0-F1
#
_cell.length_a   1.000
_cell.length_b   1.000
_cell.length_c   1.000
_cell.angle_alpha   90.00
_cell.angle_beta   90.00
_cell.angle_gamma   90.00
#
_symmetry.space_group_name_H-M   'P 1'
#
loop_
_entity.id
_entity.type
_entity.pdbx_description
1 polymer ?
#
loop_
_entity_poly.entity_id
_entity_poly.type
_entity_poly.pdbx_seq_one_letter_code
_entity_poly.pdbx_strand_id
1 'polypeptide(L)'
;MSLIRCSPTVFPSTRTGLCQFGSNNNNVPMMIICSSKLQSQVIRCSSVPVKVASCSQAAVSTKGSRNLSGSDHKDGVKLYVGLPLNSISECNAINHSRAIAAGLRALKLLGVEGVELPVWWGVAEKQAMGKYEWSGYLALVDMIQKSGLKLHVTICFHASKEEDIQLPKWVSEVGESKPDIFFADRSGKRYKHCLSFGVDNLPVFDGKTAIEVYQGFIESFKTSFAPFMGSTITGVTIGMGPDGELRYPSHHDQVNNNVDHGAGEFQCYDET
;
A
#
# COMPACT_ATOMS: atom_id res chain seq x y z
N MET A 1 16.38 50.76 -2.81
CA MET A 1 15.47 51.09 -1.70
C MET A 1 14.07 51.24 -2.28
N SER A 2 13.27 50.16 -2.28
CA SER A 2 11.81 50.24 -2.27
C SER A 2 11.27 48.85 -1.91
N LEU A 3 10.62 48.80 -0.75
CA LEU A 3 9.98 47.62 -0.15
C LEU A 3 8.59 47.49 -0.75
N ILE A 4 8.27 46.35 -1.37
CA ILE A 4 6.88 45.99 -1.68
C ILE A 4 6.44 44.97 -0.63
N ARG A 5 5.54 45.43 0.24
CA ARG A 5 4.88 44.64 1.30
C ARG A 5 3.93 43.60 0.68
N CYS A 6 4.03 42.37 1.14
CA CYS A 6 2.98 41.37 0.99
C CYS A 6 1.76 41.73 1.86
N SER A 7 0.56 41.56 1.29
CA SER A 7 -0.70 41.44 2.01
C SER A 7 -1.24 40.02 1.77
N PRO A 8 -1.70 39.29 2.81
CA PRO A 8 -2.25 37.95 2.63
C PRO A 8 -3.71 38.03 2.19
N THR A 9 -4.02 37.53 0.99
CA THR A 9 -5.39 37.24 0.57
C THR A 9 -5.82 35.87 1.11
N VAL A 10 -6.84 35.89 1.95
CA VAL A 10 -7.60 34.72 2.42
C VAL A 10 -8.68 34.37 1.38
N PHE A 11 -8.99 33.07 1.26
CA PHE A 11 -10.24 32.39 0.80
C PHE A 11 -9.96 31.25 -0.21
N PRO A 12 -10.80 30.20 -0.30
CA PRO A 12 -11.44 29.41 0.74
C PRO A 12 -11.07 27.91 0.65
N SER A 13 -11.39 27.19 1.73
CA SER A 13 -11.40 25.73 1.84
C SER A 13 -12.35 25.06 0.81
N THR A 14 -12.05 23.80 0.51
CA THR A 14 -12.88 22.72 -0.08
C THR A 14 -13.04 22.68 -1.61
N ARG A 15 -12.33 21.73 -2.23
CA ARG A 15 -12.95 20.69 -3.09
C ARG A 15 -11.97 19.53 -3.31
N THR A 16 -12.32 18.37 -2.77
CA THR A 16 -11.78 17.07 -3.16
C THR A 16 -12.11 16.84 -4.64
N GLY A 17 -11.07 16.72 -5.48
CA GLY A 17 -11.21 16.39 -6.89
C GLY A 17 -11.61 14.93 -7.05
N LEU A 18 -12.82 14.68 -7.54
CA LEU A 18 -13.31 13.38 -7.94
C LEU A 18 -12.94 13.16 -9.41
N CYS A 19 -11.94 12.32 -9.70
CA CYS A 19 -11.71 11.85 -11.07
C CYS A 19 -12.74 10.75 -11.39
N GLN A 20 -13.84 11.11 -12.08
CA GLN A 20 -14.76 10.15 -12.67
C GLN A 20 -14.23 9.73 -14.05
N PHE A 21 -13.92 8.45 -14.20
CA PHE A 21 -13.78 7.81 -15.52
C PHE A 21 -15.01 6.94 -15.82
N GLY A 22 -15.38 6.94 -17.10
CA GLY A 22 -16.59 6.43 -17.73
C GLY A 22 -17.29 5.21 -17.12
N SER A 23 -18.61 5.34 -17.01
CA SER A 23 -19.55 4.29 -16.59
C SER A 23 -19.63 3.18 -17.63
N ASN A 24 -19.49 1.93 -17.20
CA ASN A 24 -20.09 0.79 -17.88
C ASN A 24 -20.70 -0.15 -16.84
N ASN A 25 -21.96 -0.53 -17.06
CA ASN A 25 -22.85 -1.16 -16.09
C ASN A 25 -22.32 -2.52 -15.60
N ASN A 26 -21.88 -2.56 -14.33
CA ASN A 26 -21.99 -3.67 -13.34
C ASN A 26 -21.09 -3.44 -12.10
N ASN A 27 -20.90 -2.21 -11.63
CA ASN A 27 -19.95 -1.95 -10.54
C ASN A 27 -20.63 -1.75 -9.18
N VAL A 28 -20.25 -2.62 -8.23
CA VAL A 28 -20.27 -2.34 -6.79
C VAL A 28 -19.33 -1.15 -6.54
N PRO A 29 -19.70 -0.14 -5.72
CA PRO A 29 -18.83 0.99 -5.44
C PRO A 29 -17.59 0.52 -4.67
N MET A 30 -16.41 0.60 -5.30
CA MET A 30 -15.12 0.32 -4.67
C MET A 30 -14.51 1.65 -4.19
N MET A 31 -14.11 1.72 -2.93
CA MET A 31 -13.45 2.89 -2.36
C MET A 31 -11.96 2.81 -2.66
N ILE A 32 -11.46 3.69 -3.55
CA ILE A 32 -10.03 3.90 -3.77
C ILE A 32 -9.61 5.00 -2.80
N ILE A 33 -8.74 4.67 -1.85
CA ILE A 33 -8.21 5.64 -0.88
C ILE A 33 -6.74 5.91 -1.22
N CYS A 34 -6.45 7.15 -1.62
CA CYS A 34 -5.10 7.70 -1.59
C CYS A 34 -4.82 8.17 -0.16
N SER A 35 -3.96 7.46 0.58
CA SER A 35 -3.54 7.87 1.93
C SER A 35 -2.06 8.17 1.96
N SER A 36 -1.72 9.35 2.47
CA SER A 36 -0.43 9.60 3.12
C SER A 36 -0.52 9.02 4.54
N LYS A 37 0.09 7.85 4.78
CA LYS A 37 0.25 7.38 6.17
C LYS A 37 1.39 8.17 6.81
N LEU A 38 1.25 8.42 8.11
CA LEU A 38 2.30 8.99 8.95
C LEU A 38 3.39 7.93 9.16
N GLN A 39 4.66 8.35 9.12
CA GLN A 39 5.84 7.53 9.41
C GLN A 39 5.59 6.53 10.55
N SER A 40 5.90 5.26 10.30
CA SER A 40 6.00 4.22 11.33
C SER A 40 7.16 4.55 12.25
N GLN A 41 6.92 5.29 13.34
CA GLN A 41 7.81 5.25 14.49
C GLN A 41 7.44 4.04 15.33
N VAL A 42 8.40 3.10 15.44
CA VAL A 42 8.31 1.94 16.32
C VAL A 42 8.28 2.44 17.78
N ILE A 43 7.07 2.60 18.34
CA ILE A 43 6.92 2.75 19.79
C ILE A 43 7.09 1.35 20.39
N ARG A 44 8.28 1.07 20.94
CA ARG A 44 8.47 -0.05 21.86
C ARG A 44 7.55 0.17 23.06
N CYS A 45 6.43 -0.55 23.09
CA CYS A 45 5.55 -0.56 24.24
C CYS A 45 6.22 -1.37 25.35
N SER A 46 6.72 -0.69 26.39
CA SER A 46 7.16 -1.32 27.63
C SER A 46 5.98 -2.07 28.26
N SER A 47 6.21 -3.34 28.59
CA SER A 47 5.23 -4.28 29.11
C SER A 47 4.50 -3.75 30.35
N VAL A 48 3.24 -3.36 30.20
CA VAL A 48 2.33 -3.15 31.33
C VAL A 48 1.38 -4.35 31.41
N PRO A 49 1.32 -5.08 32.54
CA PRO A 49 0.41 -6.21 32.66
C PRO A 49 -1.02 -5.72 32.85
N VAL A 50 -1.91 -6.05 31.91
CA VAL A 50 -3.36 -5.87 32.06
C VAL A 50 -3.88 -7.03 32.89
N LYS A 51 -4.23 -6.78 34.16
CA LYS A 51 -4.96 -7.72 35.01
C LYS A 51 -6.44 -7.71 34.61
N VAL A 52 -6.92 -8.83 34.07
CA VAL A 52 -8.37 -9.07 33.90
C VAL A 52 -8.89 -9.68 35.20
N ALA A 53 -9.72 -8.94 35.93
CA ALA A 53 -10.43 -9.47 37.09
C ALA A 53 -11.68 -10.24 36.62
N SER A 54 -11.74 -11.53 36.93
CA SER A 54 -12.97 -12.31 36.87
C SER A 54 -13.79 -12.02 38.14
N CYS A 55 -15.02 -11.53 37.97
CA CYS A 55 -15.98 -11.46 39.05
C CYS A 55 -17.12 -12.43 38.72
N SER A 56 -17.11 -13.58 39.40
CA SER A 56 -18.20 -14.54 39.40
C SER A 56 -19.27 -14.09 40.39
N GLN A 57 -20.49 -13.89 39.90
CA GLN A 57 -21.69 -14.03 40.73
C GLN A 57 -22.75 -14.81 39.94
N ALA A 58 -23.21 -15.89 40.55
CA ALA A 58 -24.33 -16.70 40.10
C ALA A 58 -25.64 -16.07 40.59
N ALA A 59 -26.66 -15.99 39.73
CA ALA A 59 -28.07 -16.09 40.14
C ALA A 59 -29.05 -16.15 38.95
N VAL A 60 -29.80 -17.25 38.94
CA VAL A 60 -31.23 -17.39 38.61
C VAL A 60 -31.68 -17.35 37.14
N SER A 61 -32.23 -18.49 36.74
CA SER A 61 -32.99 -18.75 35.53
C SER A 61 -34.39 -18.12 35.58
N THR A 62 -34.71 -17.28 34.61
CA THR A 62 -36.10 -17.02 34.19
C THR A 62 -36.18 -17.01 32.66
N LYS A 63 -36.95 -17.95 32.12
CA LYS A 63 -37.33 -18.03 30.70
C LYS A 63 -38.08 -16.74 30.31
N GLY A 64 -37.56 -16.03 29.32
CA GLY A 64 -38.24 -14.94 28.64
C GLY A 64 -37.80 -14.91 27.19
N SER A 65 -38.62 -15.49 26.31
CA SER A 65 -38.47 -15.36 24.87
C SER A 65 -38.56 -13.88 24.49
N ARG A 66 -37.44 -13.30 24.07
CA ARG A 66 -37.40 -12.01 23.39
C ARG A 66 -36.54 -12.20 22.15
N ASN A 67 -37.20 -12.22 21.00
CA ASN A 67 -36.57 -12.05 19.71
C ASN A 67 -35.85 -10.70 19.70
N LEU A 68 -34.52 -10.72 19.86
CA LEU A 68 -33.67 -9.56 19.61
C LEU A 68 -33.38 -9.51 18.10
N SER A 69 -34.41 -9.21 17.32
CA SER A 69 -34.24 -8.72 15.96
C SER A 69 -33.74 -7.27 16.05
N GLY A 70 -32.51 -7.05 15.58
CA GLY A 70 -31.91 -5.73 15.48
C GLY A 70 -30.61 -5.62 16.27
N SER A 71 -29.54 -6.27 15.81
CA SER A 71 -28.20 -5.79 16.14
C SER A 71 -27.97 -4.53 15.32
N ASP A 72 -28.26 -3.41 15.94
CA ASP A 72 -27.75 -2.10 15.57
C ASP A 72 -26.23 -2.24 15.42
N HIS A 73 -25.75 -2.41 14.18
CA HIS A 73 -24.33 -2.46 13.86
C HIS A 73 -23.81 -1.06 14.13
N LYS A 74 -23.43 -0.82 15.39
CA LYS A 74 -22.70 0.39 15.77
C LYS A 74 -21.53 0.51 14.81
N ASP A 75 -21.47 1.68 14.18
CA ASP A 75 -20.47 2.10 13.21
C ASP A 75 -19.09 2.16 13.89
N GLY A 76 -18.53 0.97 14.11
CA GLY A 76 -17.29 0.76 14.84
C GLY A 76 -16.08 0.90 13.91
N VAL A 77 -14.96 1.33 14.48
CA VAL A 77 -13.69 1.39 13.76
C VAL A 77 -13.31 -0.02 13.30
N LYS A 78 -13.10 -0.18 11.99
CA LYS A 78 -12.65 -1.44 11.38
C LYS A 78 -11.14 -1.57 11.51
N LEU A 79 -10.69 -2.62 12.18
CA LEU A 79 -9.26 -2.90 12.35
C LEU A 79 -8.75 -3.83 11.25
N TYR A 80 -7.67 -3.42 10.59
CA TYR A 80 -6.90 -4.24 9.66
C TYR A 80 -5.48 -4.44 10.20
N VAL A 81 -4.91 -5.62 9.98
CA VAL A 81 -3.54 -5.95 10.39
C VAL A 81 -2.67 -6.20 9.17
N GLY A 82 -1.53 -5.51 9.07
CA GLY A 82 -0.57 -5.72 7.99
C GLY A 82 0.06 -7.12 8.06
N LEU A 83 0.09 -7.81 6.93
CA LEU A 83 0.91 -9.00 6.75
C LEU A 83 2.38 -8.61 6.62
N PRO A 84 3.33 -9.55 6.85
CA PRO A 84 4.75 -9.30 6.61
C PRO A 84 4.98 -8.73 5.20
N LEU A 85 5.83 -7.72 5.08
CA LEU A 85 6.06 -7.04 3.80
C LEU A 85 6.62 -7.98 2.72
N ASN A 86 7.41 -8.96 3.15
CA ASN A 86 7.97 -10.02 2.32
C ASN A 86 7.12 -11.33 2.32
N SER A 87 5.80 -11.24 2.50
CA SER A 87 4.91 -12.42 2.52
C SER A 87 5.01 -13.28 1.26
N ILE A 88 5.35 -12.68 0.12
CA ILE A 88 5.66 -13.37 -1.13
C ILE A 88 7.14 -13.15 -1.45
N SER A 89 7.86 -14.23 -1.73
CA SER A 89 9.26 -14.20 -2.15
C SER A 89 9.40 -13.76 -3.61
N GLU A 90 10.61 -13.40 -4.02
CA GLU A 90 10.91 -13.07 -5.42
C GLU A 90 10.66 -14.21 -6.43
N CYS A 91 10.57 -15.45 -5.94
CA CYS A 91 10.22 -16.63 -6.75
C CYS A 91 8.70 -16.87 -6.79
N ASN A 92 7.90 -15.89 -6.36
CA ASN A 92 6.45 -15.95 -6.28
C ASN A 92 5.91 -17.07 -5.37
N ALA A 93 6.65 -17.42 -4.30
CA ALA A 93 6.22 -18.40 -3.30
C ALA A 93 5.92 -17.73 -1.96
N ILE A 94 4.94 -18.24 -1.22
CA ILE A 94 4.56 -17.71 0.10
C ILE A 94 5.65 -18.01 1.13
N ASN A 95 6.24 -16.95 1.70
CA ASN A 95 7.17 -17.05 2.81
C ASN A 95 6.43 -17.40 4.11
N HIS A 96 7.02 -18.27 4.93
CA HIS A 96 6.47 -18.65 6.24
C HIS A 96 4.98 -19.05 6.24
N SER A 97 4.52 -19.71 5.16
CA SER A 97 3.11 -20.07 4.93
C SER A 97 2.37 -20.65 6.15
N ARG A 98 3.00 -21.57 6.90
CA ARG A 98 2.42 -22.14 8.13
C ARG A 98 2.20 -21.10 9.24
N ALA A 99 3.15 -20.19 9.42
CA ALA A 99 3.06 -19.13 10.42
C ALA A 99 1.99 -18.11 10.05
N ILE A 100 1.93 -17.71 8.77
CA ILE A 100 0.86 -16.84 8.24
C ILE A 100 -0.50 -17.49 8.47
N ALA A 101 -0.67 -18.77 8.10
CA ALA A 101 -1.93 -19.49 8.31
C ALA A 101 -2.35 -19.53 9.80
N ALA A 102 -1.40 -19.74 10.71
CA ALA A 102 -1.67 -19.70 12.14
C ALA A 102 -2.08 -18.29 12.62
N GLY A 103 -1.36 -17.26 12.15
CA GLY A 103 -1.66 -15.85 12.44
C GLY A 103 -3.05 -15.43 11.97
N LEU A 104 -3.43 -15.78 10.73
CA LEU A 104 -4.77 -15.47 10.17
C LEU A 104 -5.89 -16.07 11.03
N ARG A 105 -5.75 -17.32 11.49
CA ARG A 105 -6.73 -17.94 12.41
C ARG A 105 -6.81 -17.18 13.73
N ALA A 106 -5.68 -16.79 14.31
CA ALA A 106 -5.65 -16.03 15.55
C ALA A 106 -6.32 -14.65 15.38
N LEU A 107 -6.02 -13.93 14.31
CA LEU A 107 -6.64 -12.63 14.00
C LEU A 107 -8.16 -12.75 13.83
N LYS A 108 -8.64 -13.82 13.19
CA LYS A 108 -10.08 -14.07 13.07
C LYS A 108 -10.74 -14.30 14.41
N LEU A 109 -10.12 -15.08 15.31
CA LEU A 109 -10.63 -15.31 16.67
C LEU A 109 -10.66 -14.04 17.52
N LEU A 110 -9.75 -13.08 17.26
CA LEU A 110 -9.70 -11.79 17.93
C LEU A 110 -10.72 -10.77 17.38
N GLY A 111 -11.50 -11.13 16.35
CA GLY A 111 -12.53 -10.26 15.79
C GLY A 111 -11.99 -9.13 14.89
N VAL A 112 -10.77 -9.26 14.37
CA VAL A 112 -10.21 -8.33 13.37
C VAL A 112 -11.04 -8.39 12.08
N GLU A 113 -11.27 -7.24 11.44
CA GLU A 113 -12.08 -7.15 10.21
C GLU A 113 -11.36 -7.81 9.03
N GLY A 114 -10.06 -7.54 8.90
CA GLY A 114 -9.26 -8.03 7.78
C GLY A 114 -7.77 -7.83 7.94
N VAL A 115 -7.04 -8.08 6.86
CA VAL A 115 -5.59 -7.89 6.78
C VAL A 115 -5.21 -7.01 5.60
N GLU A 116 -4.04 -6.39 5.68
CA GLU A 116 -3.45 -5.59 4.59
C GLU A 116 -2.30 -6.38 3.96
N LEU A 117 -2.32 -6.53 2.63
CA LEU A 117 -1.32 -7.26 1.84
C LEU A 117 -0.66 -6.31 0.83
N PRO A 118 0.65 -6.05 0.92
CA PRO A 118 1.37 -5.37 -0.14
C PRO A 118 1.53 -6.30 -1.36
N VAL A 119 1.29 -5.76 -2.55
CA VAL A 119 1.48 -6.39 -3.85
C VAL A 119 2.57 -5.63 -4.58
N TRP A 120 3.76 -6.20 -4.60
CA TRP A 120 4.98 -5.57 -5.12
C TRP A 120 5.11 -5.73 -6.62
N TRP A 121 5.30 -4.61 -7.32
CA TRP A 121 5.51 -4.57 -8.76
C TRP A 121 6.70 -5.43 -9.19
N GLY A 122 7.85 -5.29 -8.52
CA GLY A 122 9.04 -6.06 -8.84
C GLY A 122 8.98 -7.56 -8.53
N VAL A 123 7.98 -8.01 -7.75
CA VAL A 123 7.71 -9.44 -7.53
C VAL A 123 6.75 -9.97 -8.58
N ALA A 124 5.66 -9.25 -8.84
CA ALA A 124 4.61 -9.69 -9.75
C ALA A 124 4.98 -9.53 -11.23
N GLU A 125 5.85 -8.59 -11.61
CA GLU A 125 6.26 -8.36 -13.00
C GLU A 125 7.80 -8.42 -13.17
N LYS A 126 8.44 -9.31 -12.40
CA LYS A 126 9.90 -9.35 -12.19
C LYS A 126 10.73 -9.36 -13.47
N GLN A 127 10.39 -10.23 -14.43
CA GLN A 127 11.29 -10.62 -15.52
C GLN A 127 11.21 -9.71 -16.74
N ALA A 128 10.00 -9.36 -17.18
CA ALA A 128 9.79 -8.58 -18.39
C ALA A 128 8.46 -7.84 -18.32
N MET A 129 8.40 -6.69 -18.99
CA MET A 129 7.18 -5.88 -19.09
C MET A 129 6.03 -6.69 -19.69
N GLY A 130 4.85 -6.64 -19.06
CA GLY A 130 3.65 -7.39 -19.40
C GLY A 130 3.69 -8.88 -19.05
N LYS A 131 4.73 -9.38 -18.36
CA LYS A 131 4.84 -10.77 -17.92
C LYS A 131 4.60 -10.88 -16.42
N TYR A 132 3.32 -10.96 -16.07
CA TYR A 132 2.86 -11.03 -14.69
C TYR A 132 2.84 -12.46 -14.15
N GLU A 133 3.29 -12.64 -12.93
CA GLU A 133 3.24 -13.88 -12.16
C GLU A 133 2.47 -13.64 -10.85
N TRP A 134 1.29 -14.26 -10.74
CA TRP A 134 0.35 -14.01 -9.65
C TRP A 134 0.17 -15.21 -8.72
N SER A 135 0.76 -16.37 -9.01
CA SER A 135 0.46 -17.64 -8.34
C SER A 135 0.60 -17.60 -6.81
N GLY A 136 1.70 -17.06 -6.28
CA GLY A 136 1.94 -16.87 -4.86
C GLY A 136 0.94 -15.94 -4.19
N TYR A 137 0.62 -14.81 -4.84
CA TYR A 137 -0.38 -13.88 -4.33
C TYR A 137 -1.78 -14.52 -4.34
N LEU A 138 -2.18 -15.20 -5.42
CA LEU A 138 -3.47 -15.90 -5.51
C LEU A 138 -3.60 -16.97 -4.42
N ALA A 139 -2.54 -17.75 -4.18
CA ALA A 139 -2.52 -18.74 -3.11
C ALA A 139 -2.65 -18.11 -1.71
N LEU A 140 -2.03 -16.94 -1.48
CA LEU A 140 -2.15 -16.23 -0.22
C LEU A 140 -3.54 -15.62 -0.03
N VAL A 141 -4.13 -15.02 -1.08
CA VAL A 141 -5.49 -14.48 -1.04
C VAL A 141 -6.52 -15.59 -0.79
N ASP A 142 -6.36 -16.75 -1.41
CA ASP A 142 -7.19 -17.93 -1.13
C ASP A 142 -7.09 -18.38 0.35
N MET A 143 -5.89 -18.36 0.94
CA MET A 143 -5.70 -18.64 2.37
C MET A 143 -6.42 -17.62 3.27
N ILE A 144 -6.37 -16.33 2.91
CA ILE A 144 -7.05 -15.24 3.64
C ILE A 144 -8.57 -15.40 3.54
N GLN A 145 -9.09 -15.67 2.34
CA GLN A 145 -10.51 -15.95 2.10
C GLN A 145 -11.00 -17.12 2.95
N LYS A 146 -10.28 -18.25 2.95
CA LYS A 146 -10.60 -19.44 3.75
C LYS A 146 -10.58 -19.18 5.26
N SER A 147 -9.83 -18.17 5.70
CA SER A 147 -9.81 -17.73 7.11
C SER A 147 -10.98 -16.80 7.46
N GLY A 148 -11.81 -16.41 6.48
CA GLY A 148 -12.97 -15.55 6.68
C GLY A 148 -12.62 -14.10 7.03
N LEU A 149 -11.44 -13.64 6.62
CA LEU A 149 -10.98 -12.26 6.82
C LEU A 149 -11.15 -11.46 5.53
N LYS A 150 -11.46 -10.17 5.66
CA LYS A 150 -11.37 -9.25 4.52
C LYS A 150 -9.92 -8.93 4.19
N LEU A 151 -9.71 -8.42 2.99
CA LEU A 151 -8.41 -8.07 2.46
C LEU A 151 -8.42 -6.64 1.93
N HIS A 152 -7.45 -5.87 2.39
CA HIS A 152 -7.04 -4.62 1.80
C HIS A 152 -5.73 -4.84 1.04
N VAL A 153 -5.68 -4.51 -0.24
CA VAL A 153 -4.46 -4.67 -1.05
C VAL A 153 -3.78 -3.32 -1.23
N THR A 154 -2.46 -3.29 -1.07
CA THR A 154 -1.64 -2.11 -1.36
C THR A 154 -0.74 -2.42 -2.54
N ILE A 155 -0.98 -1.80 -3.70
CA ILE A 155 -0.16 -1.97 -4.90
C ILE A 155 1.09 -1.10 -4.77
N CYS A 156 2.27 -1.73 -4.76
CA CYS A 156 3.55 -1.06 -4.52
C CYS A 156 4.36 -0.93 -5.82
N PHE A 157 4.33 0.24 -6.46
CA PHE A 157 5.18 0.61 -7.60
C PHE A 157 6.57 1.15 -7.17
N HIS A 158 7.03 0.77 -5.98
CA HIS A 158 8.33 1.15 -5.42
C HIS A 158 9.06 -0.09 -4.92
N ALA A 159 10.38 0.01 -4.80
CA ALA A 159 11.25 -0.94 -4.14
C ALA A 159 11.33 -0.64 -2.63
N SER A 160 11.73 -1.64 -1.84
CA SER A 160 12.05 -1.50 -0.43
C SER A 160 13.44 -2.06 -0.15
N LYS A 161 14.36 -1.22 0.35
CA LYS A 161 15.70 -1.67 0.72
C LYS A 161 15.68 -2.53 1.99
N GLU A 162 14.81 -2.20 2.94
CA GLU A 162 14.72 -2.88 4.24
C GLU A 162 14.25 -4.33 4.07
N GLU A 163 13.36 -4.57 3.12
CA GLU A 163 12.76 -5.88 2.85
C GLU A 163 13.42 -6.62 1.67
N ASP A 164 14.50 -6.05 1.12
CA ASP A 164 15.21 -6.55 -0.07
C ASP A 164 14.28 -6.78 -1.28
N ILE A 165 13.37 -5.83 -1.51
CA ILE A 165 12.42 -5.86 -2.63
C ILE A 165 12.87 -4.85 -3.68
N GLN A 166 13.16 -5.34 -4.88
CA GLN A 166 13.62 -4.51 -5.99
C GLN A 166 12.46 -4.07 -6.90
N LEU A 167 12.69 -3.06 -7.74
CA LEU A 167 11.85 -2.81 -8.91
C LEU A 167 12.00 -3.97 -9.92
N PRO A 168 11.09 -4.13 -10.90
CA PRO A 168 11.28 -5.13 -11.93
C PRO A 168 12.65 -5.04 -12.59
N LYS A 169 13.23 -6.18 -12.94
CA LYS A 169 14.60 -6.25 -13.47
C LYS A 169 14.77 -5.38 -14.72
N TRP A 170 13.79 -5.46 -15.63
CA TRP A 170 13.77 -4.70 -16.87
C TRP A 170 13.71 -3.17 -16.65
N VAL A 171 13.16 -2.68 -15.54
CA VAL A 171 13.19 -1.24 -15.20
C VAL A 171 14.61 -0.81 -14.86
N SER A 172 15.32 -1.62 -14.09
CA SER A 172 16.72 -1.37 -13.75
C SER A 172 17.60 -1.34 -15.00
N GLU A 173 17.39 -2.27 -15.93
CA GLU A 173 18.09 -2.33 -17.22
C GLU A 173 17.82 -1.08 -18.07
N VAL A 174 16.58 -0.57 -18.12
CA VAL A 174 16.27 0.71 -18.78
C VAL A 174 17.02 1.86 -18.08
N GLY A 175 17.02 1.88 -16.75
CA GLY A 175 17.66 2.91 -15.94
C GLY A 175 19.19 2.97 -16.03
N GLU A 176 19.85 1.89 -16.47
CA GLU A 176 21.28 1.91 -16.81
C GLU A 176 21.56 2.75 -18.06
N SER A 177 20.67 2.69 -19.06
CA SER A 177 20.78 3.44 -20.30
C SER A 177 20.14 4.84 -20.24
N LYS A 178 19.10 5.00 -19.41
CA LYS A 178 18.30 6.23 -19.26
C LYS A 178 18.18 6.55 -17.77
N PRO A 179 19.21 7.12 -17.13
CA PRO A 179 19.21 7.36 -15.69
C PRO A 179 18.13 8.36 -15.23
N ASP A 180 17.63 9.22 -16.12
CA ASP A 180 16.58 10.21 -15.83
C ASP A 180 15.18 9.61 -15.65
N ILE A 181 15.00 8.29 -15.78
CA ILE A 181 13.76 7.65 -15.33
C ILE A 181 13.59 7.67 -13.80
N PHE A 182 14.66 7.98 -13.06
CA PHE A 182 14.68 8.04 -11.60
C PHE A 182 14.85 9.49 -11.14
N PHE A 183 14.23 9.81 -9.99
CA PHE A 183 14.44 11.11 -9.34
C PHE A 183 15.93 11.39 -9.13
N ALA A 184 16.31 12.66 -9.26
CA ALA A 184 17.67 13.10 -8.98
C ALA A 184 17.74 14.29 -8.03
N ASP A 185 18.74 14.25 -7.16
CA ASP A 185 19.14 15.39 -6.34
C ASP A 185 20.03 16.37 -7.11
N ARG A 186 20.41 17.48 -6.48
CA ARG A 186 21.24 18.50 -7.12
C ARG A 186 22.63 18.00 -7.51
N SER A 187 23.14 16.98 -6.81
CA SER A 187 24.43 16.35 -7.10
C SER A 187 24.36 15.37 -8.28
N GLY A 188 23.17 15.12 -8.82
CA GLY A 188 22.92 14.16 -9.90
C GLY A 188 22.77 12.72 -9.41
N LYS A 189 22.68 12.50 -8.09
CA LYS A 189 22.48 11.16 -7.53
C LYS A 189 21.06 10.68 -7.79
N ARG A 190 20.94 9.42 -8.20
CA ARG A 190 19.67 8.81 -8.63
C ARG A 190 19.02 8.00 -7.51
N TYR A 191 17.73 8.27 -7.25
CA TYR A 191 16.90 7.46 -6.37
C TYR A 191 16.28 6.29 -7.15
N LYS A 192 16.96 5.14 -7.14
CA LYS A 192 16.59 3.98 -7.97
C LYS A 192 15.43 3.13 -7.43
N HIS A 193 14.75 3.56 -6.37
CA HIS A 193 13.70 2.77 -5.72
C HIS A 193 12.28 3.10 -6.22
N CYS A 194 12.11 4.11 -7.07
CA CYS A 194 10.82 4.44 -7.69
C CYS A 194 11.06 5.28 -8.95
N LEU A 195 10.15 5.22 -9.93
CA LEU A 195 10.23 6.06 -11.11
C LEU A 195 9.95 7.54 -10.76
N SER A 196 10.64 8.46 -11.45
CA SER A 196 10.34 9.89 -11.36
C SER A 196 8.94 10.19 -11.89
N PHE A 197 8.27 11.18 -11.32
CA PHE A 197 7.03 11.72 -11.89
C PHE A 197 7.24 12.31 -13.28
N GLY A 198 8.47 12.73 -13.60
CA GLY A 198 8.83 13.27 -14.91
C GLY A 198 8.57 12.32 -16.08
N VAL A 199 8.65 11.00 -15.85
CA VAL A 199 8.44 9.99 -16.89
C VAL A 199 7.00 9.49 -17.04
N ASP A 200 6.05 10.04 -16.27
CA ASP A 200 4.64 9.61 -16.28
C ASP A 200 4.04 9.61 -17.69
N ASN A 201 4.40 10.61 -18.51
CA ASN A 201 3.87 10.81 -19.86
C ASN A 201 4.94 10.68 -20.97
N LEU A 202 6.14 10.20 -20.65
CA LEU A 202 7.23 10.04 -21.60
C LEU A 202 7.35 8.57 -22.03
N PRO A 203 7.45 8.25 -23.33
CA PRO A 203 7.46 6.88 -23.83
C PRO A 203 8.84 6.20 -23.67
N VAL A 204 9.36 6.15 -22.44
CA VAL A 204 10.73 5.70 -22.14
C VAL A 204 10.87 4.17 -22.05
N PHE A 205 9.76 3.43 -21.97
CA PHE A 205 9.70 1.98 -21.83
C PHE A 205 9.22 1.31 -23.11
N ASP A 206 10.13 1.12 -24.08
CA ASP A 206 9.83 0.51 -25.39
C ASP A 206 8.60 1.11 -26.10
N GLY A 207 8.49 2.45 -26.05
CA GLY A 207 7.38 3.20 -26.64
C GLY A 207 6.19 3.43 -25.71
N LYS A 208 6.20 2.89 -24.49
CA LYS A 208 5.17 3.11 -23.47
C LYS A 208 5.59 4.11 -22.40
N THR A 209 4.60 4.81 -21.85
CA THR A 209 4.77 5.69 -20.68
C THR A 209 4.71 4.92 -19.36
N ALA A 210 5.18 5.52 -18.26
CA ALA A 210 5.06 4.90 -16.94
C ALA A 210 3.59 4.66 -16.55
N ILE A 211 2.70 5.61 -16.88
CA ILE A 211 1.25 5.46 -16.63
C ILE A 211 0.67 4.25 -17.39
N GLU A 212 1.05 4.05 -18.66
CA GLU A 212 0.57 2.91 -19.44
C GLU A 212 1.07 1.57 -18.88
N VAL A 213 2.32 1.54 -18.38
CA VAL A 213 2.89 0.39 -17.67
C VAL A 213 2.08 0.10 -16.40
N TYR A 214 1.86 1.10 -15.55
CA TYR A 214 1.07 0.94 -14.31
C TYR A 214 -0.36 0.52 -14.59
N GLN A 215 -0.99 1.07 -15.64
CA GLN A 215 -2.32 0.68 -16.07
C GLN A 215 -2.36 -0.80 -16.46
N GLY A 216 -1.39 -1.28 -17.26
CA GLY A 216 -1.31 -2.69 -17.63
C GLY A 216 -1.19 -3.62 -16.42
N PHE A 217 -0.40 -3.23 -15.42
CA PHE A 217 -0.27 -3.97 -14.16
C PHE A 217 -1.60 -4.03 -13.40
N ILE A 218 -2.28 -2.90 -13.25
CA ILE A 218 -3.57 -2.80 -12.54
C ILE A 218 -4.66 -3.58 -13.28
N GLU A 219 -4.69 -3.54 -14.61
CA GLU A 219 -5.63 -4.32 -15.43
C GLU A 219 -5.39 -5.83 -15.28
N SER A 220 -4.13 -6.27 -15.24
CA SER A 220 -3.79 -7.66 -14.97
C SER A 220 -4.22 -8.08 -13.57
N PHE A 221 -3.90 -7.28 -12.54
CA PHE A 221 -4.35 -7.51 -11.17
C PHE A 221 -5.88 -7.61 -11.08
N LYS A 222 -6.61 -6.65 -11.65
CA LYS A 222 -8.08 -6.68 -11.67
C LYS A 222 -8.61 -7.97 -12.28
N THR A 223 -8.04 -8.40 -13.40
CA THR A 223 -8.47 -9.61 -14.12
C THR A 223 -8.17 -10.87 -13.32
N SER A 224 -6.94 -11.03 -12.83
CA SER A 224 -6.49 -12.21 -12.09
C SER A 224 -7.19 -12.36 -10.74
N PHE A 225 -7.52 -11.25 -10.07
CA PHE A 225 -8.15 -11.26 -8.75
C PHE A 225 -9.68 -11.05 -8.80
N ALA A 226 -10.29 -11.01 -9.98
CA ALA A 226 -11.73 -10.82 -10.16
C ALA A 226 -12.61 -11.74 -9.27
N PRO A 227 -12.29 -13.03 -9.05
CA PRO A 227 -13.07 -13.90 -8.16
C PRO A 227 -13.10 -13.44 -6.69
N PHE A 228 -12.13 -12.64 -6.25
CA PHE A 228 -12.00 -12.16 -4.87
C PHE A 228 -12.53 -10.73 -4.68
N MET A 229 -12.77 -9.99 -5.77
CA MET A 229 -13.19 -8.59 -5.72
C MET A 229 -14.58 -8.43 -5.11
N GLY A 230 -14.72 -7.54 -4.13
CA GLY A 230 -15.98 -7.26 -3.44
C GLY A 230 -16.40 -8.34 -2.43
N SER A 231 -15.80 -9.53 -2.48
CA SER A 231 -16.01 -10.61 -1.51
C SER A 231 -14.93 -10.60 -0.44
N THR A 232 -13.68 -10.86 -0.84
CA THR A 232 -12.51 -10.91 0.04
C THR A 232 -11.74 -9.60 -0.04
N ILE A 233 -11.41 -9.14 -1.25
CA ILE A 233 -10.75 -7.85 -1.49
C ILE A 233 -11.83 -6.76 -1.41
N THR A 234 -11.78 -5.96 -0.35
CA THR A 234 -12.76 -4.91 -0.08
C THR A 234 -12.20 -3.50 -0.21
N GLY A 235 -10.89 -3.36 -0.45
CA GLY A 235 -10.27 -2.08 -0.77
C GLY A 235 -8.89 -2.25 -1.38
N VAL A 236 -8.49 -1.23 -2.15
CA VAL A 236 -7.21 -1.18 -2.83
C VAL A 236 -6.63 0.22 -2.63
N THR A 237 -5.38 0.28 -2.18
CA THR A 237 -4.55 1.49 -2.19
C THR A 237 -3.47 1.33 -3.25
N ILE A 238 -3.21 2.39 -3.99
CA ILE A 238 -2.19 2.43 -5.03
C ILE A 238 -1.06 3.32 -4.51
N GLY A 239 0.14 2.78 -4.42
CA GLY A 239 1.34 3.53 -4.07
C GLY A 239 1.74 4.44 -5.22
N MET A 240 2.02 5.72 -4.91
CA MET A 240 2.23 6.76 -5.92
C MET A 240 3.63 7.40 -5.82
N GLY A 241 4.59 6.71 -5.24
CA GLY A 241 5.93 7.26 -5.05
C GLY A 241 6.78 6.43 -4.08
N PRO A 242 7.88 7.02 -3.57
CA PRO A 242 8.77 6.41 -2.58
C PRO A 242 7.98 5.89 -1.37
N ASP A 243 8.26 4.64 -0.98
CA ASP A 243 7.59 3.95 0.14
C ASP A 243 6.06 3.89 0.00
N GLY A 244 5.54 4.08 -1.22
CA GLY A 244 4.12 4.07 -1.55
C GLY A 244 3.43 5.42 -1.35
N GLU A 245 4.14 6.43 -0.88
CA GLU A 245 3.58 7.75 -0.59
C GLU A 245 3.71 8.70 -1.78
N LEU A 246 2.70 9.57 -1.96
CA LEU A 246 2.75 10.63 -2.96
C LEU A 246 3.65 11.77 -2.48
N ARG A 247 4.96 11.59 -2.64
CA ARG A 247 5.99 12.57 -2.27
C ARG A 247 7.27 12.38 -3.07
N TYR A 248 8.20 13.32 -2.94
CA TYR A 248 9.58 13.16 -3.40
C TYR A 248 10.42 12.38 -2.36
N PRO A 249 11.51 11.70 -2.78
CA PRO A 249 12.40 10.96 -1.88
C PRO A 249 13.42 11.89 -1.17
N SER A 250 12.93 12.91 -0.47
CA SER A 250 13.75 14.01 0.06
C SER A 250 14.73 13.63 1.19
N HIS A 251 14.62 12.43 1.78
CA HIS A 251 15.39 12.00 2.95
C HIS A 251 16.15 10.67 2.75
N HIS A 252 16.37 10.23 1.50
CA HIS A 252 16.83 8.87 1.21
C HIS A 252 18.29 8.54 1.62
N ASP A 253 19.08 9.53 2.04
CA ASP A 253 20.52 9.42 2.31
C ASP A 253 20.93 9.43 3.79
N GLN A 254 19.96 9.37 4.70
CA GLN A 254 20.22 9.49 6.15
C GLN A 254 21.03 8.33 6.75
N VAL A 255 21.27 7.24 6.01
CA VAL A 255 22.04 6.09 6.53
C VAL A 255 23.55 6.37 6.64
N ASN A 256 24.10 7.36 5.92
CA ASN A 256 25.55 7.65 5.94
C ASN A 256 25.96 8.88 6.75
N ASN A 257 25.01 9.72 7.17
CA ASN A 257 25.31 10.92 7.93
C ASN A 257 24.45 10.91 9.19
N ASN A 258 25.08 10.90 10.37
CA ASN A 258 24.48 10.98 11.72
C ASN A 258 23.68 12.29 11.97
N VAL A 259 22.90 12.75 11.01
CA VAL A 259 22.15 14.01 11.02
C VAL A 259 20.68 13.68 10.74
N ASP A 260 20.02 13.16 11.76
CA ASP A 260 18.66 12.60 11.67
C ASP A 260 17.55 13.67 11.48
N HIS A 261 17.89 14.95 11.23
CA HIS A 261 16.95 16.08 11.32
C HIS A 261 17.12 17.18 10.25
N GLY A 262 17.73 16.87 9.11
CA GLY A 262 17.80 17.83 7.99
C GLY A 262 16.43 18.09 7.34
N ALA A 263 16.25 19.25 6.72
CA ALA A 263 15.02 19.61 5.98
C ALA A 263 14.74 18.71 4.75
N GLY A 264 15.69 17.85 4.38
CA GLY A 264 15.68 17.08 3.13
C GLY A 264 16.21 17.90 1.95
N GLU A 265 16.18 17.31 0.76
CA GLU A 265 16.57 17.96 -0.50
C GLU A 265 15.48 17.82 -1.56
N PHE A 266 15.46 18.77 -2.50
CA PHE A 266 14.65 18.68 -3.71
C PHE A 266 15.17 17.57 -4.63
N GLN A 267 14.26 16.74 -5.13
CA GLN A 267 14.58 15.58 -5.96
C GLN A 267 13.97 15.77 -7.36
N CYS A 268 14.32 16.88 -8.00
CA CYS A 268 13.71 17.36 -9.25
C CYS A 268 14.78 17.80 -10.26
N TYR A 269 15.93 17.12 -10.28
CA TYR A 269 17.05 17.41 -11.17
C TYR A 269 17.22 16.36 -12.26
N ASP A 270 16.26 15.44 -12.42
CA ASP A 270 16.19 14.56 -13.57
C ASP A 270 15.84 15.33 -14.84
N GLU A 271 16.47 14.97 -15.96
CA GLU A 271 16.32 15.64 -17.26
C GLU A 271 15.16 15.06 -18.07
N THR A 272 13.95 15.06 -17.50
CA THR A 272 12.70 14.58 -18.13
C THR A 272 11.88 15.70 -18.77
#